data_AF-A0A5C6TXH5-F1
#
_entry.id   AF-A0A5C6TXH5-F1
#
_cell.length_a   1.000
_cell.length_b   1.000
_cell.length_c   1.000
_cell.angle_alpha   90.00
_cell.angle_beta   90.00
_cell.angle_gamma   90.00
#
_symmetry.space_group_name_H-M   'P 1'
#
loop_
_entity.id
_entity.type
_entity.pdbx_description
1 polymer ?
#
loop_
_entity_poly.entity_id
_entity_poly.type
_entity_poly.pdbx_seq_one_letter_code
_entity_poly.pdbx_strand_id
1 'polypeptide(L)'
;MIPPLPEGTTTHAQPCPGARTGFVFICPGRHEANRGYPCAAGTGANLNRVLEVLHRRRPELFPSPSRWSYVITNSWDRVEYPALTERSVPTETEVLAPDNLERLAREIDGLERVVACGAQAQAAVRALKSSGRLRAEVAFGRHLSQRSVNMIPGGMDTPSRIERWCDDLLAQWPGP
;
A
#
# COMPACT_ATOMS: atom_id res chain seq x y z
N MET A 1 22.06 -9.11 2.76
CA MET A 1 21.87 -8.33 4.00
C MET A 1 20.65 -7.45 3.79
N ILE A 2 19.64 -7.49 4.68
CA ILE A 2 18.48 -6.59 4.57
C ILE A 2 18.99 -5.21 5.02
N PRO A 3 18.80 -4.13 4.24
CA PRO A 3 19.20 -2.80 4.68
C PRO A 3 18.49 -2.45 5.99
N PRO A 4 19.09 -1.61 6.86
CA PRO A 4 18.42 -1.14 8.06
C PRO A 4 17.08 -0.49 7.66
N LEU A 5 16.05 -0.69 8.49
CA LEU A 5 14.75 -0.08 8.26
C LEU A 5 14.89 1.45 8.29
N PRO A 6 14.13 2.18 7.46
CA PRO A 6 14.07 3.64 7.55
C PRO A 6 13.73 4.09 8.97
N GLU A 7 14.34 5.18 9.42
CA GLU A 7 14.05 5.78 10.72
C GLU A 7 12.55 6.11 10.84
N GLY A 8 11.96 5.86 12.00
CA GLY A 8 10.51 6.04 12.21
C GLY A 8 9.63 4.93 11.62
N THR A 9 10.22 3.85 11.08
CA THR A 9 9.44 2.66 10.71
C THR A 9 8.78 2.04 11.94
N THR A 10 7.49 1.76 11.79
CA THR A 10 6.63 1.09 12.76
C THR A 10 5.96 -0.11 12.09
N THR A 11 5.21 -0.89 12.84
CA THR A 11 4.41 -2.00 12.32
C THR A 11 3.45 -1.58 11.21
N HIS A 12 2.87 -0.37 11.25
CA HIS A 12 1.89 0.08 10.26
C HIS A 12 2.46 1.04 9.20
N ALA A 13 3.58 1.71 9.46
CA ALA A 13 4.12 2.74 8.56
C ALA A 13 5.65 2.66 8.39
N GLN A 14 6.10 2.99 7.19
CA GLN A 14 7.49 3.13 6.77
C GLN A 14 7.61 4.48 6.07
N PRO A 15 8.13 5.53 6.74
CA PRO A 15 8.35 6.82 6.10
C PRO A 15 9.53 6.75 5.12
N CYS A 16 9.55 7.67 4.16
CA CYS A 16 10.65 7.83 3.21
C CYS A 16 10.74 9.31 2.82
N PRO A 17 11.55 10.11 3.53
CA PRO A 17 11.72 11.53 3.22
C PRO A 17 12.12 11.74 1.76
N GLY A 18 11.41 12.64 1.07
CA GLY A 18 11.65 12.96 -0.35
C GLY A 18 11.02 11.98 -1.35
N ALA A 19 10.35 10.91 -0.90
CA ALA A 19 9.57 10.07 -1.80
C ALA A 19 8.40 10.86 -2.40
N ARG A 20 8.14 10.68 -3.71
CA ARG A 20 7.02 11.32 -4.42
C ARG A 20 5.81 10.38 -4.57
N THR A 21 6.04 9.08 -4.40
CA THR A 21 5.04 8.03 -4.56
C THR A 21 4.96 7.21 -3.28
N GLY A 22 3.75 6.85 -2.85
CA GLY A 22 3.54 5.99 -1.69
C GLY A 22 2.42 4.98 -1.87
N PHE A 23 2.40 3.98 -1.00
CA PHE A 23 1.43 2.89 -0.99
C PHE A 23 0.66 2.86 0.33
N VAL A 24 -0.66 2.76 0.24
CA VAL A 24 -1.56 2.61 1.40
C VAL A 24 -2.19 1.22 1.36
N PHE A 25 -1.91 0.41 2.37
CA PHE A 25 -2.50 -0.91 2.60
C PHE A 25 -3.59 -0.85 3.67
N ILE A 26 -4.17 -1.98 4.05
CA ILE A 26 -5.34 -2.00 4.95
C ILE A 26 -4.92 -1.85 6.41
N CYS A 27 -4.23 -2.83 6.95
CA CYS A 27 -3.80 -2.90 8.35
C CYS A 27 -2.60 -3.84 8.49
N PRO A 28 -1.76 -3.64 9.52
CA PRO A 28 -0.75 -4.64 9.87
C PRO A 28 -1.40 -5.94 10.39
N GLY A 29 -0.78 -7.08 10.08
CA GLY A 29 -1.17 -8.37 10.62
C GLY A 29 -0.09 -8.96 11.53
N ARG A 30 -0.21 -10.27 11.79
CA ARG A 30 0.73 -11.01 12.65
C ARG A 30 2.20 -10.88 12.22
N HIS A 31 2.47 -10.85 10.91
CA HIS A 31 3.84 -10.79 10.42
C HIS A 31 4.46 -9.41 10.62
N GLU A 32 3.70 -8.35 10.41
CA GLU A 32 4.10 -6.97 10.64
C GLU A 32 4.35 -6.74 12.13
N ALA A 33 3.48 -7.27 13.01
CA ALA A 33 3.66 -7.20 14.47
C ALA A 33 4.98 -7.85 14.92
N ASN A 34 5.31 -9.02 14.37
CA ASN A 34 6.53 -9.74 14.71
C ASN A 34 7.81 -9.11 14.12
N ARG A 35 7.70 -8.39 12.99
CA ARG A 35 8.87 -7.86 12.27
C ARG A 35 9.08 -6.36 12.42
N GLY A 36 8.09 -5.62 12.91
CA GLY A 36 8.18 -4.18 13.17
C GLY A 36 8.15 -3.29 11.93
N TYR A 37 7.64 -3.77 10.79
CA TYR A 37 7.51 -2.97 9.56
C TYR A 37 6.28 -3.40 8.72
N PRO A 38 5.68 -2.50 7.91
CA PRO A 38 4.46 -2.79 7.17
C PRO A 38 4.67 -3.74 5.99
N CYS A 39 3.62 -4.44 5.56
CA CYS A 39 3.68 -5.40 4.46
C CYS A 39 4.82 -6.40 4.65
N ALA A 40 4.82 -7.08 5.79
CA ALA A 40 5.75 -8.17 6.07
C ALA A 40 5.31 -9.44 5.33
N ALA A 41 6.26 -10.37 5.14
CA ALA A 41 6.01 -11.67 4.51
C ALA A 41 5.38 -11.58 3.11
N GLY A 42 4.27 -12.30 2.85
CA GLY A 42 3.71 -12.52 1.52
C GLY A 42 3.27 -11.24 0.80
N THR A 43 2.62 -10.31 1.51
CA THR A 43 2.22 -9.01 0.93
C THR A 43 3.44 -8.21 0.51
N GLY A 44 4.49 -8.16 1.33
CA GLY A 44 5.75 -7.50 0.99
C GLY A 44 6.47 -8.15 -0.18
N ALA A 45 6.45 -9.49 -0.25
CA ALA A 45 7.05 -10.21 -1.37
C ALA A 45 6.34 -9.92 -2.69
N ASN A 46 5.01 -9.73 -2.68
CA ASN A 46 4.26 -9.32 -3.87
C ASN A 46 4.49 -7.84 -4.19
N LEU A 47 4.59 -6.97 -3.19
CA LEU A 47 4.96 -5.57 -3.41
C LEU A 47 6.31 -5.42 -4.10
N ASN A 48 7.33 -6.20 -3.70
CA ASN A 48 8.63 -6.16 -4.38
C ASN A 48 8.52 -6.55 -5.87
N ARG A 49 7.76 -7.60 -6.19
CA ARG A 49 7.51 -8.02 -7.59
C ARG A 49 6.75 -6.96 -8.39
N VAL A 50 5.74 -6.34 -7.77
CA VAL A 50 5.01 -5.21 -8.35
C VAL A 50 5.96 -4.06 -8.66
N LEU A 51 6.82 -3.68 -7.72
CA LEU A 51 7.76 -2.57 -7.90
C LEU A 51 8.78 -2.83 -9.00
N GLU A 52 9.25 -4.07 -9.17
CA GLU A 52 10.11 -4.45 -10.30
C GLU A 52 9.42 -4.19 -11.65
N VAL A 53 8.15 -4.58 -11.79
CA VAL A 53 7.36 -4.39 -13.01
C VAL A 53 7.04 -2.92 -13.23
N LEU A 54 6.56 -2.22 -12.20
CA LEU A 54 6.18 -0.81 -12.28
C LEU A 54 7.37 0.09 -12.59
N HIS A 55 8.51 -0.11 -11.92
CA HIS A 55 9.73 0.64 -12.18
C HIS A 55 10.22 0.43 -13.62
N ARG A 56 10.22 -0.81 -14.10
CA ARG A 56 10.61 -1.13 -15.47
C ARG A 56 9.72 -0.44 -16.52
N ARG A 57 8.40 -0.36 -16.26
CA ARG A 57 7.42 0.16 -17.22
C ARG A 57 7.26 1.68 -17.17
N ARG A 58 7.32 2.26 -15.97
CA ARG A 58 7.04 3.68 -15.71
C ARG A 58 8.00 4.23 -14.64
N PRO A 59 9.33 4.27 -14.92
CA PRO A 59 10.33 4.70 -13.94
C PRO A 59 10.14 6.15 -13.48
N GLU A 60 9.47 6.99 -14.27
CA GLU A 60 9.13 8.37 -13.90
C GLU A 60 8.05 8.45 -12.80
N LEU A 61 7.19 7.44 -12.69
CA LEU A 61 6.19 7.33 -11.60
C LEU A 61 6.72 6.49 -10.43
N PHE A 62 7.52 5.48 -10.75
CA PHE A 62 8.08 4.51 -9.82
C PHE A 62 9.60 4.50 -9.96
N PRO A 63 10.32 5.43 -9.32
CA PRO A 63 11.74 5.69 -9.58
C PRO A 63 12.69 4.57 -9.11
N SER A 64 12.18 3.56 -8.40
CA SER A 64 13.00 2.49 -7.86
C SER A 64 12.24 1.16 -7.79
N PRO A 65 12.91 0.02 -8.03
CA PRO A 65 12.30 -1.29 -7.76
C PRO A 65 12.30 -1.63 -6.26
N SER A 66 12.99 -0.83 -5.44
CA SER A 66 13.13 -1.07 -4.00
C SER A 66 12.03 -0.39 -3.21
N ARG A 67 11.28 -1.18 -2.43
CA ARG A 67 10.24 -0.70 -1.50
C ARG A 67 10.72 0.32 -0.48
N TRP A 68 12.03 0.40 -0.22
CA TRP A 68 12.62 1.35 0.71
C TRP A 68 12.67 2.78 0.16
N SER A 69 12.34 2.97 -1.12
CA SER A 69 12.31 4.26 -1.81
C SER A 69 10.91 4.88 -1.84
N TYR A 70 9.97 4.31 -1.08
CA TYR A 70 8.57 4.69 -1.07
C TYR A 70 8.08 4.85 0.37
N VAL A 71 7.12 5.75 0.55
CA VAL A 71 6.27 5.73 1.74
C VAL A 71 5.36 4.52 1.66
N ILE A 72 5.32 3.70 2.71
CA ILE A 72 4.39 2.57 2.81
C ILE A 72 3.66 2.71 4.13
N THR A 73 2.35 2.82 4.09
CA THR A 73 1.53 2.88 5.31
C THR A 73 0.28 2.03 5.19
N ASN A 74 -0.47 1.92 6.28
CA ASN A 74 -1.78 1.31 6.34
C ASN A 74 -2.85 2.36 6.65
N SER A 75 -4.05 2.15 6.12
CA SER A 75 -5.23 2.95 6.43
C SER A 75 -5.73 2.74 7.86
N TRP A 76 -5.22 1.72 8.56
CA TRP A 76 -5.46 1.45 9.98
C TRP A 76 -4.14 1.12 10.65
N ASP A 77 -3.86 1.77 11.77
CA ASP A 77 -2.58 1.65 12.49
C ASP A 77 -2.54 0.46 13.45
N ARG A 78 -3.68 -0.14 13.78
CA ARG A 78 -3.74 -1.27 14.71
C ARG A 78 -3.56 -2.61 14.00
N VAL A 79 -2.94 -3.53 14.73
CA VAL A 79 -2.72 -4.91 14.28
C VAL A 79 -4.02 -5.70 14.30
N GLU A 80 -4.36 -6.31 13.17
CA GLU A 80 -5.54 -7.14 12.99
C GLU A 80 -5.15 -8.53 12.48
N TYR A 81 -5.50 -9.57 13.23
CA TYR A 81 -5.49 -10.95 12.74
C TYR A 81 -6.42 -11.80 13.61
N PRO A 82 -7.04 -12.88 13.06
CA PRO A 82 -8.14 -13.59 13.74
C PRO A 82 -7.83 -14.08 15.16
N ALA A 83 -6.60 -14.52 15.42
CA ALA A 83 -6.20 -14.98 16.75
C ALA A 83 -6.00 -13.86 17.78
N LEU A 84 -5.95 -12.58 17.37
CA LEU A 84 -5.83 -11.43 18.27
C LEU A 84 -7.14 -10.65 18.38
N THR A 85 -7.83 -10.44 17.26
CA THR A 85 -8.97 -9.51 17.18
C THR A 85 -10.23 -10.13 16.61
N GLU A 86 -10.24 -11.46 16.39
CA GLU A 86 -11.35 -12.20 15.78
C GLU A 86 -11.69 -11.80 14.33
N ARG A 87 -10.95 -10.85 13.76
CA ARG A 87 -11.10 -10.34 12.40
C ARG A 87 -9.76 -10.21 11.69
N SER A 88 -9.81 -10.02 10.37
CA SER A 88 -8.61 -9.88 9.53
C SER A 88 -8.38 -8.47 8.99
N VAL A 89 -9.40 -7.62 9.07
CA VAL A 89 -9.38 -6.23 8.56
C VAL A 89 -10.28 -5.36 9.44
N PRO A 90 -10.01 -4.06 9.56
CA PRO A 90 -10.91 -3.09 10.18
C PRO A 90 -12.20 -2.92 9.37
N THR A 91 -13.21 -2.37 10.02
CA THR A 91 -14.43 -1.90 9.37
C THR A 91 -14.18 -0.62 8.58
N GLU A 92 -15.09 -0.29 7.67
CA GLU A 92 -15.02 0.98 6.94
C GLU A 92 -15.16 2.18 7.88
N THR A 93 -16.06 2.10 8.87
CA THR A 93 -16.24 3.17 9.87
C THR A 93 -14.95 3.49 10.64
N GLU A 94 -14.15 2.47 10.98
CA GLU A 94 -12.88 2.68 11.68
C GLU A 94 -11.84 3.37 10.81
N VAL A 95 -11.70 2.97 9.54
CA VAL A 95 -10.73 3.63 8.64
C VAL A 95 -11.18 5.02 8.23
N LEU A 96 -12.47 5.33 8.33
CA LEU A 96 -13.04 6.65 8.09
C LEU A 96 -13.12 7.53 9.36
N ALA A 97 -12.69 7.03 10.52
CA ALA A 97 -12.69 7.83 11.74
C ALA A 97 -11.81 9.09 11.59
N PRO A 98 -12.25 10.27 12.07
CA PRO A 98 -11.54 11.54 11.87
C PRO A 98 -10.06 11.50 12.26
N ASP A 99 -9.75 10.97 13.44
CA ASP A 99 -8.37 10.86 13.96
C ASP A 99 -7.51 9.95 13.09
N ASN A 100 -8.08 8.85 12.60
CA ASN A 100 -7.39 7.93 11.70
C ASN A 100 -7.11 8.58 10.33
N LEU A 101 -8.09 9.30 9.78
CA LEU A 101 -7.89 10.07 8.55
C LEU A 101 -6.85 11.18 8.73
N GLU A 102 -6.78 11.81 9.90
CA GLU A 102 -5.75 12.80 10.20
C GLU A 102 -4.35 12.21 10.32
N ARG A 103 -4.21 11.06 10.97
CA ARG A 103 -2.96 10.29 10.95
C ARG A 103 -2.57 9.94 9.51
N LEU A 104 -3.46 9.30 8.76
CA LEU A 104 -3.18 8.86 7.39
C LEU A 104 -2.79 10.04 6.50
N ALA A 105 -3.52 11.17 6.58
CA ALA A 105 -3.22 12.37 5.81
C ALA A 105 -1.80 12.89 6.07
N ARG A 106 -1.35 12.91 7.33
CA ARG A 106 0.02 13.31 7.69
C ARG A 106 1.07 12.36 7.14
N GLU A 107 0.82 11.05 7.19
CA GLU A 107 1.77 10.04 6.73
C GLU A 107 1.97 10.05 5.21
N ILE A 108 0.95 10.45 4.44
CA ILE A 108 1.00 10.55 2.98
C ILE A 108 1.13 11.99 2.47
N ASP A 109 1.39 12.94 3.38
CA ASP A 109 1.53 14.35 3.03
C ASP A 109 2.76 14.56 2.13
N GLY A 110 2.66 15.54 1.22
CA GLY A 110 3.71 15.85 0.25
C GLY A 110 3.90 14.81 -0.87
N LEU A 111 3.21 13.67 -0.85
CA LEU A 111 3.22 12.73 -1.97
C LEU A 111 2.49 13.32 -3.17
N GLU A 112 3.05 13.11 -4.35
CA GLU A 112 2.39 13.42 -5.62
C GLU A 112 1.47 12.29 -6.07
N ARG A 113 1.80 11.05 -5.67
CA ARG A 113 1.06 9.85 -6.06
C ARG A 113 0.83 8.90 -4.91
N VAL A 114 -0.38 8.39 -4.82
CA VAL A 114 -0.78 7.40 -3.81
C VAL A 114 -1.45 6.20 -4.48
N VAL A 115 -0.93 5.02 -4.22
CA VAL A 115 -1.55 3.75 -4.60
C VAL A 115 -2.24 3.15 -3.39
N ALA A 116 -3.57 3.01 -3.43
CA ALA A 116 -4.34 2.40 -2.35
C ALA A 116 -4.73 0.95 -2.69
N CYS A 117 -4.29 0.01 -1.86
CA CYS A 117 -4.36 -1.43 -2.08
C CYS A 117 -5.42 -2.08 -1.17
N GLY A 118 -6.56 -2.45 -1.75
CA GLY A 118 -7.69 -3.09 -1.03
C GLY A 118 -8.77 -2.13 -0.54
N ALA A 119 -9.98 -2.65 -0.29
CA ALA A 119 -11.20 -1.85 -0.16
C ALA A 119 -11.13 -0.78 0.95
N GLN A 120 -10.67 -1.13 2.14
CA GLN A 120 -10.55 -0.19 3.26
C GLN A 120 -9.53 0.92 3.00
N ALA A 121 -8.38 0.58 2.40
CA ALA A 121 -7.38 1.56 1.99
C ALA A 121 -7.95 2.53 0.95
N GLN A 122 -8.70 2.00 -0.02
CA GLN A 122 -9.37 2.80 -1.04
C GLN A 122 -10.43 3.72 -0.42
N ALA A 123 -11.22 3.24 0.55
CA ALA A 123 -12.22 4.05 1.23
C ALA A 123 -11.59 5.26 1.96
N ALA A 124 -10.54 5.02 2.75
CA ALA A 124 -9.82 6.08 3.46
C ALA A 124 -9.18 7.10 2.50
N VAL A 125 -8.50 6.63 1.46
CA VAL A 125 -7.86 7.52 0.46
C VAL A 125 -8.90 8.31 -0.34
N ARG A 126 -10.05 7.72 -0.69
CA ARG A 126 -11.17 8.43 -1.32
C ARG A 126 -11.73 9.51 -0.42
N ALA A 127 -11.91 9.23 0.88
CA ALA A 127 -12.39 10.22 1.84
C ALA A 127 -11.42 11.41 2.00
N LEU A 128 -10.11 11.16 2.01
CA LEU A 128 -9.11 12.23 2.01
C LEU A 128 -9.13 13.04 0.72
N LYS A 129 -9.30 12.39 -0.43
CA LYS A 129 -9.39 13.06 -1.73
C LYS A 129 -10.65 13.93 -1.83
N SER A 130 -11.82 13.40 -1.43
CA SER A 130 -13.11 14.11 -1.51
C SER A 130 -13.21 15.28 -0.53
N SER A 131 -12.53 15.20 0.62
CA SER A 131 -12.44 16.29 1.59
C SER A 131 -11.36 17.34 1.25
N GLY A 132 -10.63 17.18 0.14
CA GLY A 132 -9.56 18.09 -0.25
C GLY A 132 -8.28 17.99 0.59
N ARG A 133 -8.21 17.01 1.50
CA ARG A 133 -7.06 16.76 2.38
C ARG A 133 -5.91 16.00 1.68
N LEU A 134 -6.17 15.42 0.51
CA LEU A 134 -5.15 14.77 -0.33
C LEU A 134 -5.13 15.37 -1.73
N ARG A 135 -4.00 15.99 -2.09
CA ARG A 135 -3.82 16.58 -3.44
C ARG A 135 -3.26 15.60 -4.46
N ALA A 136 -2.56 14.56 -4.02
CA ALA A 136 -1.94 13.53 -4.86
C ALA A 136 -2.89 12.93 -5.92
N GLU A 137 -2.33 12.51 -7.05
CA GLU A 137 -2.99 11.58 -7.97
C GLU A 137 -3.16 10.23 -7.26
N VAL A 138 -4.32 9.61 -7.41
CA VAL A 138 -4.63 8.35 -6.73
C VAL A 138 -4.89 7.25 -7.76
N ALA A 139 -4.39 6.06 -7.48
CA ALA A 139 -4.73 4.84 -8.20
C ALA A 139 -5.11 3.73 -7.21
N PHE A 140 -5.99 2.85 -7.64
CA PHE A 140 -6.61 1.84 -6.80
C PHE A 140 -6.23 0.45 -7.28
N GLY A 141 -5.52 -0.28 -6.43
CA GLY A 141 -5.11 -1.65 -6.69
C GLY A 141 -5.87 -2.65 -5.82
N ARG A 142 -5.95 -3.90 -6.28
CA ARG A 142 -6.33 -5.02 -5.40
C ARG A 142 -5.29 -5.17 -4.29
N HIS A 143 -5.70 -5.71 -3.14
CA HIS A 143 -4.77 -6.01 -2.06
C HIS A 143 -3.69 -7.00 -2.54
N LEU A 144 -2.46 -6.90 -2.02
CA LEU A 144 -1.32 -7.73 -2.48
C LEU A 144 -1.06 -8.98 -1.63
N SER A 145 -2.00 -9.36 -0.77
CA SER A 145 -1.93 -10.66 -0.09
C SER A 145 -1.99 -11.80 -1.11
N GLN A 146 -1.36 -12.93 -0.79
CA GLN A 146 -1.33 -14.09 -1.70
C GLN A 146 -2.73 -14.52 -2.15
N ARG A 147 -3.71 -14.50 -1.22
CA ARG A 147 -5.11 -14.79 -1.52
C ARG A 147 -5.67 -13.84 -2.58
N SER A 148 -5.44 -12.54 -2.45
CA SER A 148 -5.98 -11.54 -3.37
C SER A 148 -5.30 -11.61 -4.74
N VAL A 149 -3.97 -11.77 -4.77
CA VAL A 149 -3.21 -11.97 -6.02
C VAL A 149 -3.71 -13.21 -6.76
N ASN A 150 -3.91 -14.34 -6.07
CA ASN A 150 -4.39 -15.57 -6.68
C ASN A 150 -5.80 -15.47 -7.30
N MET A 151 -6.58 -14.46 -6.92
CA MET A 151 -7.93 -14.22 -7.45
C MET A 151 -7.94 -13.27 -8.66
N ILE A 152 -6.77 -12.83 -9.16
CA ILE A 152 -6.68 -12.00 -10.36
C ILE A 152 -6.98 -12.89 -11.59
N PRO A 153 -8.03 -12.59 -12.36
CA PRO A 153 -8.44 -13.42 -13.48
C PRO A 153 -7.43 -13.36 -14.64
N GLY A 154 -7.36 -14.44 -15.40
CA GLY A 154 -6.55 -14.52 -16.63
C GLY A 154 -5.03 -14.65 -16.43
N GLY A 155 -4.53 -14.73 -15.19
CA GLY A 155 -3.16 -15.10 -14.89
C GLY A 155 -3.05 -16.55 -14.44
N MET A 156 -2.11 -17.30 -15.04
CA MET A 156 -1.90 -18.73 -14.78
C MET A 156 -1.01 -18.98 -13.56
N ASP A 157 -0.19 -18.00 -13.20
CA ASP A 157 0.79 -18.06 -12.12
C ASP A 157 0.90 -16.70 -11.39
N THR A 158 1.74 -16.61 -10.36
CA THR A 158 1.92 -15.35 -9.64
C THR A 158 2.52 -14.25 -10.53
N PRO A 159 3.59 -14.47 -11.31
CA PRO A 159 4.13 -13.45 -12.21
C PRO A 159 3.10 -12.85 -13.17
N SER A 160 2.34 -13.67 -13.91
CA SER A 160 1.32 -13.18 -14.85
C SER A 160 0.18 -12.42 -14.15
N ARG A 161 -0.17 -12.78 -12.92
CA ARG A 161 -1.15 -12.04 -12.10
C ARG A 161 -0.60 -10.70 -11.61
N ILE A 162 0.69 -10.61 -11.28
CA ILE A 162 1.35 -9.36 -10.93
C ILE A 162 1.44 -8.42 -12.15
N GLU A 163 1.78 -8.94 -13.33
CA GLU A 163 1.82 -8.16 -14.57
C GLU A 163 0.44 -7.53 -14.86
N ARG A 164 -0.64 -8.31 -14.73
CA ARG A 164 -2.03 -7.82 -14.87
C ARG A 164 -2.42 -6.81 -13.81
N TRP A 165 -2.04 -7.04 -12.55
CA TRP A 165 -2.27 -6.06 -11.48
C TRP A 165 -1.62 -4.72 -11.84
N CYS A 166 -0.42 -4.75 -12.42
CA CYS A 166 0.28 -3.54 -12.86
C CYS A 166 -0.40 -2.90 -14.07
N ASP A 167 -0.91 -3.68 -15.02
CA ASP A 167 -1.69 -3.15 -16.16
C ASP A 167 -2.94 -2.38 -15.67
N ASP A 168 -3.72 -2.99 -14.76
CA ASP A 168 -4.91 -2.38 -14.17
C ASP A 168 -4.59 -1.09 -13.39
N LEU A 169 -3.44 -1.06 -12.69
CA LEU A 169 -3.00 0.13 -11.98
C LEU A 169 -2.60 1.25 -12.96
N LEU A 170 -1.75 0.93 -13.94
CA LEU A 170 -1.19 1.91 -14.87
C LEU A 170 -2.25 2.49 -15.82
N ALA A 171 -3.31 1.73 -16.13
CA ALA A 171 -4.45 2.24 -16.88
C ALA A 171 -5.16 3.43 -16.20
N GLN A 172 -4.99 3.62 -14.89
CA GLN A 172 -5.57 4.73 -14.13
C GLN A 172 -4.72 6.01 -14.19
N TRP A 173 -3.45 5.89 -14.61
CA TRP A 173 -2.56 7.00 -14.90
C TRP A 173 -2.11 6.92 -16.35
N PRO A 174 -3.04 7.17 -17.29
CA PRO A 174 -2.66 7.28 -18.69
C PRO A 174 -1.53 8.32 -18.77
N GLY A 175 -0.46 7.95 -19.47
CA GLY A 175 0.62 8.90 -19.73
C GLY A 175 0.08 10.13 -20.46
N PRO A 176 0.85 11.22 -20.53
CA PRO A 176 0.63 12.21 -21.58
C PRO A 176 0.60 11.56 -22.97
#